data_AF-A0A317YMB6-F1
#
_entry.id   AF-A0A317YMB6-F1
#
_cell.length_a   1.000
_cell.length_b   1.000
_cell.length_c   1.000
_cell.angle_alpha   90.00
_cell.angle_beta   90.00
_cell.angle_gamma   90.00
#
_symmetry.space_group_name_H-M   'P 1'
#
loop_
_entity.id
_entity.type
_entity.pdbx_description
1 polymer ?
#
loop_
_entity_poly.entity_id
_entity_poly.type
_entity_poly.pdbx_seq_one_letter_code
_entity_poly.pdbx_strand_id
1 'polypeptide(L)' 'MVKIAIFASGSGSNFENIVEHVESGKLENIEVTALYTDHQNAFCID' A
#
# COMPACT_ATOMS: atom_id res chain seq x y z
N MET A 1 2.14 -17.25 0.97
CA MET A 1 1.64 -15.90 0.72
C MET A 1 1.77 -15.09 1.99
N VAL A 2 2.57 -14.03 1.96
CA VAL A 2 2.83 -13.11 3.07
C VAL A 2 1.84 -11.97 2.98
N LYS A 3 1.07 -11.77 4.05
CA LYS A 3 0.10 -10.67 4.14
C LYS A 3 0.77 -9.47 4.78
N ILE A 4 0.65 -8.31 4.15
CA ILE A 4 1.27 -7.07 4.63
C ILE A 4 0.22 -5.98 4.85
N ALA A 5 0.48 -5.16 5.87
CA ALA A 5 -0.22 -3.90 6.10
C ALA A 5 0.75 -2.75 5.83
N ILE A 6 0.26 -1.69 5.19
CA ILE A 6 1.05 -0.51 4.85
C ILE A 6 0.59 0.65 5.73
N PHE A 7 1.54 1.48 6.18
CA PHE A 7 1.29 2.70 6.95
C PHE A 7 1.79 3.88 6.12
N ALA A 8 0.90 4.82 5.80
CA ALA A 8 1.24 6.02 5.03
C ALA A 8 0.37 7.21 5.46
N SER A 9 0.96 8.40 5.47
CA SER A 9 0.34 9.63 6.00
C SER A 9 0.31 10.79 4.99
N GLY A 10 0.87 10.58 3.79
CA GLY A 10 1.04 11.60 2.76
C GLY A 10 0.29 11.25 1.47
N SER A 11 0.95 11.48 0.32
CA SER A 11 0.36 11.18 -0.99
C SER A 11 0.16 9.69 -1.30
N GLY A 12 0.80 8.79 -0.56
CA GLY A 12 0.67 7.36 -0.84
C GLY A 12 1.37 6.88 -2.12
N SER A 13 2.24 7.69 -2.75
CA SER A 13 2.94 7.25 -3.98
C SER A 13 3.76 5.96 -3.81
N ASN A 14 4.33 5.73 -2.62
CA ASN A 14 4.99 4.46 -2.31
C ASN A 14 4.00 3.30 -2.16
N PHE A 15 2.81 3.56 -1.61
CA PHE A 15 1.75 2.57 -1.50
C PHE A 15 1.28 2.13 -2.90
N GLU A 16 0.98 3.10 -3.77
CA GLU A 16 0.61 2.87 -5.17
C GLU A 16 1.66 2.03 -5.89
N ASN A 17 2.93 2.43 -5.81
CA ASN A 17 4.04 1.73 -6.45
C ASN A 17 4.20 0.28 -5.93
N ILE A 18 4.01 0.04 -4.62
CA ILE A 18 4.03 -1.32 -4.06
C ILE A 18 2.88 -2.16 -4.62
N VAL A 19 1.66 -1.60 -4.66
CA VAL A 19 0.48 -2.29 -5.20
C VAL A 19 0.68 -2.64 -6.67
N GLU A 20 1.14 -1.70 -7.50
CA GLU A 20 1.45 -1.93 -8.91
C GLU A 20 2.47 -3.06 -9.10
N HIS A 21 3.49 -3.13 -8.24
CA HIS A 21 4.49 -4.19 -8.30
C HIS A 21 3.97 -5.55 -7.85
N VAL A 22 3.02 -5.59 -6.91
CA VAL A 22 2.32 -6.82 -6.50
C VAL A 22 1.40 -7.30 -7.63
N GLU A 23 0.60 -6.41 -8.20
CA GLU A 23 -0.36 -6.73 -9.28
C GLU A 23 0.32 -7.13 -10.58
N SER A 24 1.46 -6.51 -10.91
CA SER A 24 2.28 -6.89 -12.07
C SER A 24 3.06 -8.19 -11.87
N GLY A 25 3.02 -8.79 -10.68
CA GLY A 25 3.77 -10.01 -10.35
C GLY A 25 5.27 -9.79 -10.16
N LYS A 26 5.75 -8.54 -10.12
CA LYS A 26 7.15 -8.21 -9.84
C LYS A 26 7.51 -8.41 -8.37
N LEU A 27 6.55 -8.23 -7.47
CA LEU A 27 6.63 -8.65 -6.07
C LEU A 27 5.74 -9.87 -5.86
N GLU A 28 6.35 -11.04 -5.87
CA GLU A 28 5.65 -12.32 -5.73
C GLU A 28 5.39 -12.69 -4.26
N ASN A 29 4.40 -13.57 -4.05
CA ASN A 29 4.09 -14.17 -2.76
C ASN A 29 3.73 -13.15 -1.66
N ILE A 30 3.29 -11.95 -2.05
CA ILE A 30 2.81 -10.87 -1.17
C ILE A 30 1.35 -10.55 -1.50
N GLU A 31 0.59 -10.19 -0.47
CA GLU A 31 -0.78 -9.67 -0.56
C GLU A 31 -0.88 -8.43 0.36
N VAL A 32 -1.27 -7.28 -0.20
CA VAL A 32 -1.55 -6.07 0.59
C VAL A 32 -2.97 -6.18 1.14
N THR A 33 -3.11 -6.25 2.46
CA THR A 33 -4.42 -6.50 3.10
C THR A 33 -5.00 -5.29 3.82
N ALA A 34 -4.19 -4.27 4.09
CA ALA A 34 -4.63 -3.07 4.79
C ALA A 34 -3.71 -1.88 4.49
N LEU A 35 -4.29 -0.68 4.50
CA LEU A 35 -3.59 0.60 4.58
C LEU A 35 -4.08 1.34 5.83
N TYR A 36 -3.14 1.82 6.64
CA TYR A 36 -3.40 2.64 7.82
C TYR A 36 -2.80 4.03 7.63
N THR A 37 -3.52 5.05 8.09
CA THR A 37 -3.05 6.43 8.17
C THR A 37 -3.36 6.99 9.56
N ASP A 38 -2.51 7.88 10.05
CA ASP A 38 -2.73 8.71 11.22
C ASP A 38 -3.31 10.10 10.86
N HIS A 39 -3.46 10.39 9.56
CA HIS A 39 -4.00 11.65 9.03
C HIS A 39 -5.33 11.39 8.33
N GLN A 40 -6.42 11.92 8.90
CA GLN A 40 -7.79 11.72 8.37
C GLN A 40 -8.00 12.26 6.95
N ASN A 41 -7.15 13.16 6.48
CA ASN A 41 -7.23 13.81 5.17
C ASN A 41 -5.99 13.49 4.31
N ALA A 42 -5.30 12.38 4.57
CA ALA A 42 -4.16 11.99 3.74
C ALA A 42 -4.66 11.51 2.37
N PHE A 43 -4.06 12.00 1.29
CA PHE A 43 -4.42 11.60 -0.06
C PHE A 43 -4.23 10.09 -0.32
N CYS A 44 -3.42 9.39 0.48
CA CYS A 44 -3.30 7.94 0.40
C CYS A 44 -4.58 7.16 0.75
N ILE A 45 -5.58 7.78 1.39
CA ILE A 45 -6.87 7.16 1.73
C ILE A 45 -8.06 7.78 0.98
N ASP A 46 -7.80 8.69 0.05
CA ASP A 46 -8.79 9.27 -0.86
C ASP A 46 -8.97 8.39 -2.12
#